data_AF-A0AB34LC89-F1
#
_entry.id   AF-A0AB34LC89-F1
#
_cell.length_a   1.000
_cell.length_b   1.000
_cell.length_c   1.000
_cell.angle_alpha   90.00
_cell.angle_beta   90.00
_cell.angle_gamma   90.00
#
_symmetry.space_group_name_H-M   'P 1'
#
loop_
_entity.id
_entity.type
_entity.pdbx_description
1 polymer ?
#
loop_
_entity_poly.entity_id
_entity_poly.type
_entity_poly.pdbx_seq_one_letter_code
_entity_poly.pdbx_strand_id
1 'polypeptide(L)' 'KYSEECRFNNCTHRHEPGCAVIQAVNDGLISESRYKSYLSILDDRMESKYREEF' A
#
# COMPACT_ATOMS: atom_id res chain seq x y z
N LYS A 1 5.28 5.77 10.52
CA LYS A 1 4.06 5.97 11.33
C LYS A 1 3.11 4.79 11.21
N TYR A 2 2.12 4.71 10.31
CA TYR A 2 1.16 3.59 10.34
C TYR A 2 1.73 2.22 9.92
N SER A 3 2.77 2.19 9.08
CA SER A 3 3.43 0.91 8.69
C SER A 3 4.15 0.21 9.85
N GLU A 4 4.46 0.93 10.94
CA GLU A 4 5.19 0.39 12.10
C GLU A 4 4.24 -0.25 13.13
N GLU A 5 2.95 0.09 13.06
CA GLU A 5 1.89 -0.47 13.91
C GLU A 5 1.23 -1.70 13.28
N CYS A 6 1.73 -2.17 12.15
CA CYS A 6 1.21 -3.36 11.50
C CYS A 6 1.56 -4.60 12.32
N ARG A 7 0.55 -5.47 12.50
CA ARG A 7 0.70 -6.71 13.26
C ARG A 7 1.76 -7.65 12.68
N PHE A 8 2.00 -7.56 11.36
CA PHE A 8 2.95 -8.38 10.62
C PHE A 8 4.14 -7.54 10.14
N ASN A 9 5.35 -8.06 10.33
CA ASN A 9 6.58 -7.42 9.87
C ASN A 9 6.74 -7.46 8.33
N ASN A 10 6.07 -8.40 7.66
CA ASN A 10 6.04 -8.54 6.20
C ASN A 10 4.72 -8.03 5.60
N CYS A 11 4.04 -7.11 6.29
CA CYS A 11 2.76 -6.59 5.82
C CYS A 11 2.95 -5.86 4.48
N THR A 12 2.28 -6.37 3.46
CA THR A 12 2.12 -5.77 2.14
C THR A 12 1.07 -4.66 2.12
N HIS A 13 0.38 -4.44 3.23
CA HIS A 13 -0.70 -3.45 3.41
C HIS A 13 -1.85 -3.57 2.41
N ARG A 14 -1.98 -4.73 1.77
CA ARG A 14 -2.98 -4.98 0.72
C ARG A 14 -4.28 -5.47 1.33
N HIS A 15 -4.26 -6.66 1.92
CA HIS A 15 -5.46 -7.39 2.34
C HIS A 15 -5.27 -8.09 3.71
N GLU A 16 -4.23 -7.72 4.45
CA GLU A 16 -3.86 -8.45 5.66
C GLU A 16 -4.70 -8.04 6.88
N PRO A 17 -5.19 -9.03 7.66
CA PRO A 17 -6.00 -8.76 8.84
C PRO A 17 -5.11 -8.16 9.95
N GLY A 18 -5.44 -6.94 10.41
CA GLY A 18 -4.65 -6.22 11.42
C GLY A 18 -3.53 -5.34 10.84
N CYS A 19 -3.64 -4.96 9.57
CA CYS A 19 -2.83 -3.90 8.98
C CYS A 19 -3.32 -2.52 9.48
N ALA A 20 -2.45 -1.80 10.19
CA ALA A 20 -2.76 -0.45 10.69
C ALA A 20 -2.98 0.56 9.56
N VAL A 21 -2.38 0.35 8.37
CA VAL A 21 -2.63 1.20 7.19
C VAL A 21 -4.07 1.03 6.70
N ILE A 22 -4.58 -0.19 6.59
CA ILE A 22 -5.96 -0.45 6.16
C ILE A 22 -6.94 0.12 7.19
N GLN A 23 -6.67 -0.04 8.48
CA GLN A 23 -7.49 0.58 9.52
C GLN A 23 -7.49 2.10 9.42
N ALA A 24 -6.33 2.72 9.22
CA ALA A 24 -6.23 4.17 9.05
C ALA A 24 -6.93 4.67 7.78
N VAL A 25 -6.97 3.88 6.71
CA VAL A 25 -7.78 4.19 5.51
C VAL A 25 -9.27 4.11 5.85
N ASN A 26 -9.70 3.06 6.56
CA ASN A 26 -11.10 2.87 6.94
C ASN A 26 -11.59 3.92 7.95
N ASP A 27 -10.71 4.39 8.84
CA ASP A 27 -10.97 5.46 9.80
C ASP A 27 -10.91 6.86 9.16
N GLY A 28 -10.51 6.95 7.89
CA GLY A 28 -10.38 8.23 7.15
C GLY A 28 -9.11 9.03 7.48
N LEU A 29 -8.20 8.48 8.30
CA LEU A 29 -6.89 9.06 8.61
C LEU A 29 -5.95 9.06 7.38
N ILE A 30 -6.13 8.09 6.48
CA ILE A 30 -5.46 8.01 5.20
C ILE A 30 -6.50 8.15 4.09
N SER A 31 -6.32 9.13 3.22
CA SER A 31 -7.16 9.25 2.03
C SER A 31 -6.95 8.06 1.09
N GLU A 32 -8.05 7.51 0.57
CA GLU A 32 -8.04 6.40 -0.39
C GLU A 32 -7.14 6.67 -1.59
N SER A 33 -7.03 7.93 -2.04
CA SER A 33 -6.13 8.32 -3.12
C SER A 33 -4.67 8.01 -2.79
N ARG A 34 -4.24 8.28 -1.56
CA ARG A 34 -2.88 7.98 -1.10
C ARG A 34 -2.65 6.46 -1.03
N TYR A 35 -3.64 5.73 -0.54
CA TYR A 35 -3.59 4.26 -0.49
C TYR A 35 -3.51 3.64 -1.90
N LYS A 36 -4.35 4.11 -2.83
CA LYS A 36 -4.33 3.67 -4.23
C LYS A 36 -3.01 4.01 -4.92
N SER A 37 -2.44 5.19 -4.71
CA SER A 37 -1.11 5.51 -5.25
C SER A 37 -0.02 4.59 -4.69
N TYR A 38 -0.06 4.28 -3.39
CA TYR A 38 0.88 3.33 -2.79
C TYR A 38 0.74 1.92 -3.38
N LEU A 39 -0.49 1.43 -3.55
CA LEU A 39 -0.76 0.17 -4.22
C LEU A 39 -0.25 0.16 -5.65
N SER A 40 -0.49 1.24 -6.39
CA SER A 40 0.00 1.41 -7.77
C SER A 40 1.51 1.32 -7.82
N ILE A 41 2.24 2.02 -6.95
CA ILE A 41 3.72 1.97 -6.91
C ILE A 41 4.22 0.56 -6.54
N LEU A 42 3.53 -0.14 -5.63
CA LEU A 42 3.87 -1.52 -5.28
C LEU A 42 3.65 -2.47 -6.45
N ASP A 43 2.59 -2.26 -7.23
CA ASP A 43 2.28 -3.05 -8.42
C ASP A 43 3.29 -2.79 -9.53
N ASP A 44 3.60 -1.51 -9.77
CA ASP A 44 4.58 -1.03 -10.75
C ASP A 44 5.99 -1.56 -10.45
N ARG A 45 6.35 -1.70 -9.16
CA ARG A 45 7.62 -2.32 -8.74
C ARG A 45 7.70 -3.82 -9.05
N MET A 46 6.57 -4.49 -9.19
CA MET A 46 6.51 -5.90 -9.59
C MET A 46 6.46 -6.02 -11.12
N GLU A 47 5.89 -5.03 -11.80
CA GLU A 47 5.85 -4.94 -13.25
C GLU A 47 7.04 -4.16 -13.81
N SER A 48 8.18 -4.83 -13.97
CA SER A 48 9.30 -4.42 -14.83
C SER A 48 8.91 -4.34 -16.33
N LYS A 49 7.67 -3.97 -16.68
CA LYS A 49 7.30 -3.73 -18.07
C LYS A 49 7.72 -2.33 -18.47
N TYR A 50 8.97 -2.27 -18.94
CA TYR A 50 9.36 -1.56 -20.15
C TYR A 50 8.43 -0.41 -20.54
N ARG A 51 8.77 0.79 -20.05
CA ARG A 51 8.53 1.98 -20.84
C ARG A 51 9.48 1.88 -22.04
N GLU A 52 9.06 1.14 -23.07
CA GLU A 52 9.75 1.12 -24.35
C GLU A 52 9.59 2.53 -24.91
N GLU A 53 10.66 3.33 -24.78
CA GLU A 53 10.74 4.63 -25.42
C GLU A 53 10.80 4.40 -26.93
N PHE A 54 9.74 4.79 -27.62
CA PHE A 54 9.75 5.12 -29.05
C PHE A 54 9.39 6.59 -29.22
#